data_AF-A0A1D2UGF1-F1
#
_entry.id   AF-A0A1D2UGF1-F1
#
_cell.length_a   1.000
_cell.length_b   1.000
_cell.length_c   1.000
_cell.angle_alpha   90.00
_cell.angle_beta   90.00
_cell.angle_gamma   90.00
#
_symmetry.space_group_name_H-M   'P 1'
#
loop_
_entity.id
_entity.type
_entity.pdbx_description
1 polymer ?
#
loop_
_entity_poly.entity_id
_entity_poly.type
_entity_poly.pdbx_seq_one_letter_code
_entity_poly.pdbx_strand_id
1 'polypeptide(L)'
;MSPERLALQILCLNDFEAAARARLPRPIFGYVQGAVEDNLSFRMNADAFRQYAFITRTLTDVSGRDTRRHLLGKTYASPFGICPMGLLGLSCFEGDLNMVGAARDADVPCIISGASMIPMEEIARHAPHTWFQAYVKGNPESYRPMLARIDAAGFRTLVEQRAHRLYDAAATRAAAVHGCCHAPEVAVRHAAADACQARHAVFRELVRAAGGADFFPHGQS
;
A
#
# COMPACT_ATOMS: atom_id res chain seq x y z
N MET A 1 12.54 -4.56 27.55
CA MET A 1 11.38 -5.49 27.51
C MET A 1 11.59 -6.44 26.34
N SER A 2 11.63 -7.75 26.58
CA SER A 2 11.83 -8.76 25.52
C SER A 2 10.62 -8.81 24.58
N PRO A 3 10.79 -9.24 23.31
CA PRO A 3 9.70 -9.43 22.35
C PRO A 3 8.60 -10.36 22.89
N GLU A 4 8.97 -11.40 23.62
CA GLU A 4 8.03 -12.36 24.23
C GLU A 4 7.10 -11.71 25.26
N ARG A 5 7.65 -10.81 26.10
CA ARG A 5 6.83 -10.06 27.07
C ARG A 5 5.92 -9.04 26.39
N LEU A 6 6.35 -8.46 25.27
CA LEU A 6 5.51 -7.58 24.48
C LEU A 6 4.33 -8.36 23.88
N ALA A 7 4.57 -9.54 23.31
CA ALA A 7 3.51 -10.37 22.73
C ALA A 7 2.41 -10.74 23.73
N LEU A 8 2.76 -10.94 25.01
CA LEU A 8 1.80 -11.21 26.08
C LEU A 8 0.95 -10.00 26.51
N GLN A 9 1.36 -8.78 26.16
CA GLN A 9 0.67 -7.54 26.53
C GLN A 9 -0.14 -6.93 25.39
N ILE A 10 0.01 -7.44 24.16
CA ILE A 10 -0.69 -6.95 22.99
C ILE A 10 -1.82 -7.91 22.67
N LEU A 11 -3.06 -7.49 22.94
CA LEU A 11 -4.27 -8.28 22.67
C LEU A 11 -4.96 -7.82 21.38
N CYS A 12 -4.82 -6.54 21.04
CA CYS A 12 -5.35 -5.96 19.82
C CYS A 12 -4.36 -4.99 19.16
N LEU A 13 -4.64 -4.61 17.91
CA LEU A 13 -3.76 -3.70 17.16
C LEU A 13 -3.58 -2.34 17.83
N ASN A 14 -4.58 -1.86 18.58
CA ASN A 14 -4.51 -0.57 19.26
C ASN A 14 -3.50 -0.55 20.41
N ASP A 15 -3.20 -1.71 21.01
CA ASP A 15 -2.24 -1.79 22.12
C ASP A 15 -0.81 -1.45 21.67
N PHE A 16 -0.51 -1.63 20.38
CA PHE A 16 0.79 -1.25 19.81
C PHE A 16 1.06 0.24 19.90
N GLU A 17 0.04 1.11 19.84
CA GLU A 17 0.25 2.56 19.91
C GLU A 17 0.82 2.96 21.27
N ALA A 18 0.24 2.47 22.37
CA ALA A 18 0.73 2.73 23.71
C ALA A 18 2.15 2.17 23.91
N ALA A 19 2.39 0.96 23.42
CA ALA A 19 3.70 0.32 23.50
C ALA A 19 4.79 1.02 22.65
N ALA A 20 4.41 1.62 21.52
CA ALA A 20 5.31 2.42 20.68
C ALA A 20 5.59 3.79 21.30
N ARG A 21 4.55 4.46 21.84
CA ARG A 21 4.66 5.76 22.53
C ARG A 21 5.62 5.71 23.72
N ALA A 22 5.65 4.59 24.43
CA ALA A 22 6.57 4.39 25.56
C ALA A 22 8.04 4.18 25.15
N ARG A 23 8.32 3.86 23.87
CA ARG A 23 9.67 3.52 23.38
C ARG A 23 10.26 4.55 22.44
N LEU A 24 9.43 5.18 21.62
CA LEU A 24 9.88 6.11 20.59
C LEU A 24 10.04 7.53 21.16
N PRO A 25 11.11 8.26 20.77
CA PRO A 25 11.19 9.68 21.04
C PRO A 25 9.97 10.41 20.46
N ARG A 26 9.50 11.43 21.18
CA ARG A 26 8.25 12.16 20.85
C ARG A 26 8.17 12.63 19.38
N PRO A 27 9.22 13.17 18.74
CA PRO A 27 9.16 13.57 17.33
C PRO A 27 8.97 12.38 16.38
N ILE A 28 9.63 11.25 16.64
CA ILE A 28 9.53 10.04 15.81
C ILE A 28 8.15 9.39 15.99
N PHE A 29 7.65 9.34 17.22
CA PHE A 29 6.28 8.88 17.48
C PHE A 29 5.26 9.75 16.73
N GLY A 30 5.43 11.08 16.76
CA GLY A 30 4.58 12.01 16.02
C GLY A 30 4.63 11.82 14.51
N TYR A 31 5.79 11.48 13.95
CA TYR A 31 5.93 11.14 12.52
C TYR A 31 5.12 9.88 12.14
N VAL A 32 5.17 8.84 12.97
CA VAL A 32 4.49 7.57 12.70
C VAL A 32 2.98 7.66 12.93
N GLN A 33 2.55 8.33 14.00
CA GLN A 33 1.14 8.39 14.41
C GLN A 33 0.37 9.53 13.73
N GLY A 34 1.05 10.62 13.38
CA GLY A 34 0.42 11.83 12.86
C GLY A 34 -0.11 11.68 11.44
N ALA A 35 -1.19 12.41 11.15
CA ALA A 35 -1.69 12.67 9.81
C ALA A 35 -1.68 14.19 9.53
N VAL A 36 -2.28 14.59 8.41
CA VAL A 36 -2.29 15.99 7.97
C VAL A 36 -3.26 16.83 8.81
N GLU A 37 -2.86 18.07 9.11
CA GLU A 37 -3.64 19.09 9.82
C GLU A 37 -4.22 18.61 11.17
N ASP A 38 -5.54 18.52 11.28
CA ASP A 38 -6.27 18.20 12.49
C ASP A 38 -6.56 16.70 12.64
N ASN A 39 -5.95 15.86 11.79
CA ASN A 39 -6.14 14.41 11.72
C ASN A 39 -7.59 13.98 11.43
N LEU A 40 -8.42 14.83 10.81
CA LEU A 40 -9.82 14.49 10.53
C LEU A 40 -9.94 13.25 9.63
N SER A 41 -9.21 13.21 8.52
CA SER A 41 -9.24 12.06 7.60
C SER A 41 -8.79 10.75 8.26
N PHE A 42 -7.81 10.83 9.17
CA PHE A 42 -7.37 9.67 9.94
C PHE A 42 -8.51 9.09 10.80
N ARG A 43 -9.27 9.94 11.49
CA ARG A 43 -10.44 9.51 12.27
C ARG A 43 -11.54 8.96 11.37
N MET A 44 -11.84 9.66 10.26
CA MET A 44 -12.87 9.26 9.31
C MET A 44 -12.59 7.87 8.71
N ASN A 45 -11.33 7.52 8.45
CA ASN A 45 -10.97 6.18 7.96
C ASN A 45 -11.41 5.08 8.94
N ALA A 46 -11.18 5.27 10.24
CA ALA A 46 -11.62 4.31 11.25
C ALA A 46 -13.15 4.30 11.41
N ASP A 47 -13.78 5.47 11.38
CA ASP A 47 -15.23 5.60 11.52
C ASP A 47 -15.99 4.99 10.34
N ALA A 48 -15.45 5.04 9.13
CA ALA A 48 -16.04 4.42 7.95
C ALA A 48 -16.27 2.91 8.15
N PHE A 49 -15.32 2.19 8.76
CA PHE A 49 -15.47 0.75 9.02
C PHE A 49 -16.51 0.45 10.10
N ARG A 50 -16.77 1.39 11.04
CA ARG A 50 -17.79 1.24 12.08
C ARG A 50 -19.22 1.29 11.53
N GLN A 51 -19.39 1.76 10.30
CA GLN A 51 -20.69 1.78 9.62
C GLN A 51 -21.11 0.40 9.11
N TYR A 52 -20.19 -0.57 9.07
CA TYR A 52 -20.44 -1.93 8.63
C TYR A 52 -20.53 -2.89 9.83
N ALA A 53 -21.45 -3.84 9.76
CA ALA A 53 -21.58 -4.93 10.72
C ALA A 53 -21.59 -6.28 10.00
N PHE A 54 -20.99 -7.29 10.62
CA PHE A 54 -21.08 -8.66 10.11
C PHE A 54 -22.45 -9.25 10.44
N ILE A 55 -23.06 -9.89 9.44
CA ILE A 55 -24.28 -10.69 9.63
C ILE A 55 -23.86 -12.11 9.97
N THR A 56 -24.06 -12.51 11.22
CA THR A 56 -23.74 -13.86 11.69
C THR A 56 -24.63 -14.90 10.99
N ARG A 57 -24.00 -15.88 10.34
CA ARG A 57 -24.68 -17.07 9.80
C ARG A 57 -24.41 -18.25 10.73
N THR A 58 -25.46 -18.84 11.27
CA THR A 58 -25.36 -19.98 12.20
C THR A 58 -25.51 -21.31 11.44
N LEU A 59 -25.09 -22.41 12.08
CA LEU A 59 -25.22 -23.78 11.55
C LEU A 59 -24.57 -24.00 10.16
N THR A 60 -23.58 -23.18 9.82
CA THR A 60 -22.79 -23.32 8.59
C THR A 60 -21.51 -24.09 8.90
N ASP A 61 -21.18 -25.10 8.10
CA ASP A 61 -19.89 -25.78 8.22
C ASP A 61 -18.75 -24.83 7.82
N VAL A 62 -17.80 -24.66 8.73
CA VAL A 62 -16.64 -23.77 8.60
C VAL A 62 -15.31 -24.53 8.74
N SER A 63 -15.35 -25.87 8.70
CA SER A 63 -14.16 -26.72 8.78
C SER A 63 -13.17 -26.45 7.64
N GLY A 64 -13.66 -26.09 6.45
CA GLY A 64 -12.86 -25.80 5.25
C GLY A 64 -12.45 -24.34 5.05
N ARG A 65 -12.49 -23.48 6.07
CA ARG A 65 -12.09 -22.07 5.91
C ARG A 65 -10.62 -21.95 5.50
N ASP A 66 -10.37 -21.20 4.43
CA ASP A 66 -9.02 -20.87 3.97
C ASP A 66 -8.91 -19.36 3.69
N THR A 67 -7.94 -18.71 4.34
CA THR A 67 -7.61 -17.29 4.17
C THR A 67 -6.60 -17.06 3.05
N ARG A 68 -5.98 -18.11 2.51
CA ARG A 68 -4.99 -17.98 1.43
C ARG A 68 -5.59 -17.34 0.19
N ARG A 69 -4.83 -16.49 -0.50
CA ARG A 69 -5.27 -15.87 -1.76
C ARG A 69 -4.15 -15.83 -2.79
N HIS A 70 -4.51 -16.11 -4.03
CA HIS A 70 -3.62 -15.97 -5.18
C HIS A 70 -3.67 -14.53 -5.68
N LEU A 71 -2.52 -13.87 -5.74
CA LEU A 71 -2.39 -12.48 -6.17
C LEU A 71 -1.05 -12.32 -6.90
N LEU A 72 -1.11 -11.80 -8.12
CA LEU A 72 0.07 -11.47 -8.94
C LEU A 72 1.06 -12.65 -9.07
N GLY A 73 0.55 -13.84 -9.40
CA GLY A 73 1.38 -15.03 -9.65
C GLY A 73 1.88 -15.76 -8.41
N LYS A 74 1.54 -15.30 -7.19
CA LYS A 74 1.89 -15.97 -5.93
C LYS A 74 0.64 -16.21 -5.07
N THR A 75 0.60 -17.35 -4.39
CA THR A 75 -0.38 -17.60 -3.32
C THR A 75 0.20 -17.16 -1.99
N TYR A 76 -0.51 -16.28 -1.29
CA TYR A 76 -0.16 -15.76 0.04
C TYR A 76 -1.02 -16.40 1.12
N ALA A 77 -0.51 -16.47 2.35
CA ALA A 77 -1.20 -17.05 3.49
C ALA A 77 -2.49 -16.30 3.92
N SER A 78 -2.57 -15.00 3.59
CA SER A 78 -3.62 -14.10 4.07
C SER A 78 -4.03 -13.07 3.02
N PRO A 79 -5.27 -12.54 3.04
CA PRO A 79 -5.75 -11.56 2.06
C PRO A 79 -5.40 -10.10 2.42
N PHE A 80 -4.38 -9.89 3.25
CA PHE A 80 -3.87 -8.57 3.62
C PHE A 80 -2.35 -8.58 3.61
N GLY A 81 -1.75 -7.40 3.53
CA GLY A 81 -0.30 -7.23 3.49
C GLY A 81 0.17 -5.98 4.24
N ILE A 82 1.48 -5.78 4.24
CA ILE A 82 2.12 -4.61 4.85
C ILE A 82 2.26 -3.50 3.81
N CYS A 83 1.64 -2.36 4.10
CA CYS A 83 1.74 -1.16 3.26
C CYS A 83 3.13 -0.50 3.36
N PRO A 84 3.56 0.27 2.35
CA PRO A 84 4.87 0.91 2.39
C PRO A 84 4.87 2.05 3.41
N MET A 85 5.87 2.05 4.30
CA MET A 85 6.19 3.17 5.18
C MET A 85 7.59 3.68 4.84
N GLY A 86 7.71 4.98 4.59
CA GLY A 86 9.01 5.62 4.38
C GLY A 86 9.75 5.82 5.70
N LEU A 87 11.08 5.94 5.64
CA LEU A 87 11.92 6.32 6.78
C LEU A 87 11.75 5.42 8.03
N LEU A 88 11.44 4.12 7.85
CA LEU A 88 11.26 3.14 8.93
C LEU A 88 12.47 3.05 9.87
N GLY A 89 13.68 3.25 9.35
CA GLY A 89 14.88 3.24 10.18
C GLY A 89 14.95 4.37 11.23
N LEU A 90 14.06 5.38 11.17
CA LEU A 90 13.89 6.34 12.27
C LEU A 90 13.25 5.69 13.50
N SER A 91 12.39 4.70 13.30
CA SER A 91 11.64 4.03 14.37
C SER A 91 12.38 2.83 14.95
N CYS A 92 13.15 2.12 14.14
CA CYS A 92 13.87 0.92 14.55
C CYS A 92 15.12 0.72 13.69
N PHE A 93 16.22 0.26 14.29
CA PHE A 93 17.40 -0.16 13.53
C PHE A 93 17.00 -1.23 12.50
N GLU A 94 17.41 -1.05 11.25
CA GLU A 94 17.04 -1.93 10.13
C GLU A 94 15.53 -2.17 9.98
N GLY A 95 14.71 -1.16 10.31
CA GLY A 95 13.25 -1.27 10.29
C GLY A 95 12.67 -1.82 8.98
N ASP A 96 13.24 -1.43 7.84
CA ASP A 96 12.86 -1.93 6.52
C ASP A 96 13.11 -3.45 6.37
N LEU A 97 14.28 -3.95 6.78
CA LEU A 97 14.60 -5.38 6.75
C LEU A 97 13.73 -6.18 7.72
N ASN A 98 13.52 -5.66 8.93
CA ASN A 98 12.64 -6.27 9.92
C ASN A 98 11.21 -6.41 9.40
N MET A 99 10.69 -5.37 8.73
CA MET A 99 9.35 -5.37 8.14
C MET A 99 9.22 -6.40 7.02
N VAL A 100 10.12 -6.40 6.04
CA VAL A 100 10.05 -7.34 4.92
C VAL A 100 10.35 -8.78 5.36
N GLY A 101 11.19 -8.97 6.36
CA GLY A 101 11.48 -10.27 6.98
C GLY A 101 10.23 -10.82 7.67
N ALA A 102 9.54 -10.01 8.48
CA ALA A 102 8.29 -10.41 9.12
C ALA A 102 7.20 -10.75 8.09
N ALA A 103 7.08 -9.99 7.01
CA ALA A 103 6.13 -10.27 5.95
C ALA A 103 6.46 -11.57 5.18
N ARG A 104 7.75 -11.82 4.91
CA ARG A 104 8.22 -13.06 4.31
C ARG A 104 7.88 -14.26 5.20
N ASP A 105 8.16 -14.16 6.49
CA ASP A 105 7.94 -15.24 7.46
C ASP A 105 6.44 -15.51 7.67
N ALA A 106 5.60 -14.47 7.61
CA ALA A 106 4.13 -14.58 7.64
C ALA A 106 3.51 -14.93 6.27
N ASP A 107 4.30 -15.00 5.21
CA ASP A 107 3.89 -15.21 3.82
C ASP A 107 2.74 -14.28 3.36
N VAL A 108 2.88 -12.98 3.64
CA VAL A 108 1.95 -11.92 3.22
C VAL A 108 2.60 -10.94 2.23
N PRO A 109 1.82 -10.25 1.37
CA PRO A 109 2.37 -9.19 0.53
C PRO A 109 2.99 -8.09 1.38
N CYS A 110 4.13 -7.56 0.94
CA CYS A 110 4.77 -6.40 1.55
C CYS A 110 5.28 -5.48 0.47
N ILE A 111 5.06 -4.19 0.66
CA ILE A 111 5.49 -3.15 -0.25
C ILE A 111 6.57 -2.35 0.44
N ILE A 112 7.76 -2.25 -0.17
CA ILE A 112 8.83 -1.39 0.32
C ILE A 112 8.71 0.01 -0.29
N SER A 113 8.93 1.04 0.53
CA SER A 113 8.94 2.42 0.05
C SER A 113 10.21 2.75 -0.73
N GLY A 114 10.11 3.54 -1.80
CA GLY A 114 11.28 4.14 -2.44
C GLY A 114 12.05 5.11 -1.53
N ALA A 115 11.47 5.53 -0.40
CA ALA A 115 12.12 6.31 0.65
C ALA A 115 12.75 5.43 1.75
N SER A 116 13.10 4.18 1.44
CA SER A 116 13.85 3.30 2.33
C SER A 116 15.28 3.81 2.55
N MET A 117 15.83 3.58 3.73
CA MET A 117 17.23 3.91 4.04
C MET A 117 18.19 2.74 3.77
N ILE A 118 17.67 1.60 3.35
CA ILE A 118 18.44 0.40 3.00
C ILE A 118 18.47 0.24 1.48
N PRO A 119 19.62 -0.12 0.87
CA PRO A 119 19.69 -0.36 -0.56
C PRO A 119 18.66 -1.42 -1.01
N MET A 120 17.93 -1.11 -2.08
CA MET A 120 16.85 -1.98 -2.57
C MET A 120 17.36 -3.39 -2.95
N GLU A 121 18.61 -3.50 -3.40
CA GLU A 121 19.27 -4.76 -3.74
C GLU A 121 19.47 -5.66 -2.52
N GLU A 122 19.70 -5.07 -1.35
CA GLU A 122 19.80 -5.80 -0.09
C GLU A 122 18.44 -6.29 0.38
N ILE A 123 17.42 -5.44 0.26
CA ILE A 123 16.03 -5.79 0.57
C ILE A 123 15.55 -6.94 -0.33
N ALA A 124 15.84 -6.87 -1.64
CA ALA A 124 15.45 -7.92 -2.58
C ALA A 124 16.16 -9.25 -2.30
N ARG A 125 17.44 -9.24 -1.88
CA ARG A 125 18.14 -10.45 -1.42
C ARG A 125 17.53 -11.01 -0.14
N HIS A 126 17.12 -10.15 0.80
CA HIS A 126 16.55 -10.57 2.07
C HIS A 126 15.11 -11.11 1.93
N ALA A 127 14.31 -10.50 1.05
CA ALA A 127 12.92 -10.83 0.79
C ALA A 127 12.58 -10.72 -0.72
N PRO A 128 12.84 -11.77 -1.54
CA PRO A 128 12.72 -11.75 -3.01
C PRO A 128 11.31 -11.53 -3.59
N HIS A 129 10.27 -11.55 -2.77
CA HIS A 129 8.86 -11.37 -3.18
C HIS A 129 8.24 -10.05 -2.72
N THR A 130 9.06 -9.16 -2.13
CA THR A 130 8.64 -7.81 -1.77
C THR A 130 8.30 -7.02 -3.04
N TRP A 131 7.25 -6.20 -2.95
CA TRP A 131 6.84 -5.29 -4.02
C TRP A 131 7.50 -3.94 -3.81
N PHE A 132 7.79 -3.21 -4.88
CA PHE A 132 8.48 -1.92 -4.80
C PHE A 132 7.54 -0.76 -5.07
N GLN A 133 7.45 0.20 -4.15
CA GLN A 133 6.72 1.45 -4.36
C GLN A 133 7.58 2.42 -5.18
N ALA A 134 7.20 2.66 -6.43
CA ALA A 134 7.90 3.56 -7.33
C ALA A 134 7.22 4.93 -7.39
N TYR A 135 7.99 5.99 -7.15
CA TYR A 135 7.58 7.38 -7.37
C TYR A 135 7.94 7.81 -8.79
N VAL A 136 7.09 7.45 -9.75
CA VAL A 136 7.30 7.84 -11.15
C VAL A 136 6.78 9.27 -11.35
N LYS A 137 7.68 10.26 -11.32
CA LYS A 137 7.37 11.66 -11.63
C LYS A 137 8.26 12.15 -12.77
N GLY A 138 7.69 12.98 -13.64
CA GLY A 138 8.43 13.62 -14.74
C GLY A 138 8.41 12.83 -16.04
N ASN A 139 9.39 13.09 -16.90
CA ASN A 139 9.47 12.49 -18.23
C ASN A 139 10.03 11.05 -18.18
N PRO A 140 9.73 10.20 -19.19
CA PRO A 140 10.21 8.82 -19.26
C PRO A 140 11.72 8.66 -19.12
N GLU A 141 12.49 9.54 -19.73
CA GLU A 141 13.95 9.48 -19.69
C GLU A 141 14.51 9.67 -18.27
N SER A 142 13.81 10.40 -17.40
CA SER A 142 14.23 10.61 -16.01
C SER A 142 14.03 9.38 -15.11
N TYR A 143 13.01 8.55 -15.35
CA TYR A 143 12.72 7.39 -14.48
C TYR A 143 13.14 6.04 -15.07
N ARG A 144 13.47 5.96 -16.37
CA ARG A 144 13.96 4.72 -17.01
C ARG A 144 15.16 4.08 -16.31
N PRO A 145 16.21 4.83 -15.89
CA PRO A 145 17.33 4.24 -15.16
C PRO A 145 16.92 3.63 -13.81
N MET A 146 15.97 4.27 -13.12
CA MET A 146 15.43 3.76 -11.86
C MET A 146 14.68 2.45 -12.07
N LEU A 147 13.80 2.38 -13.07
CA LEU A 147 13.07 1.15 -13.41
C LEU A 147 14.03 0.01 -13.79
N ALA A 148 15.06 0.30 -14.60
CA ALA A 148 16.08 -0.68 -14.95
C ALA A 148 16.82 -1.22 -13.73
N ARG A 149 17.15 -0.34 -12.77
CA ARG A 149 17.78 -0.74 -11.50
C ARG A 149 16.85 -1.58 -10.63
N ILE A 150 15.56 -1.23 -10.54
CA ILE A 150 14.56 -1.98 -9.78
C ILE A 150 14.38 -3.40 -10.36
N ASP A 151 14.31 -3.52 -11.68
CA ASP A 151 14.21 -4.82 -12.35
C ASP A 151 15.48 -5.67 -12.15
N ALA A 152 16.66 -5.04 -12.29
CA ALA A 152 17.95 -5.69 -12.05
C ALA A 152 18.13 -6.13 -10.59
N ALA A 153 17.58 -5.38 -9.63
CA ALA A 153 17.56 -5.76 -8.22
C ALA A 153 16.63 -6.96 -7.94
N GLY A 154 15.74 -7.32 -8.87
CA GLY A 154 14.89 -8.51 -8.79
C GLY A 154 13.44 -8.26 -8.38
N PHE A 155 13.01 -7.00 -8.27
CA PHE A 155 11.60 -6.70 -7.97
C PHE A 155 10.71 -7.01 -9.17
N ARG A 156 9.66 -7.80 -8.95
CA ARG A 156 8.71 -8.21 -10.02
C ARG A 156 7.38 -7.47 -10.00
N THR A 157 7.09 -6.77 -8.91
CA THR A 157 5.84 -6.02 -8.75
C THR A 157 6.15 -4.58 -8.38
N LEU A 158 5.56 -3.65 -9.12
CA LEU A 158 5.66 -2.22 -8.87
C LEU A 158 4.31 -1.68 -8.42
N VAL A 159 4.35 -0.84 -7.39
CA VAL A 159 3.21 -0.11 -6.88
C VAL A 159 3.42 1.37 -7.20
N GLU A 160 2.67 1.89 -8.15
CA GLU A 160 2.73 3.29 -8.56
C GLU A 160 1.85 4.12 -7.63
N GLN A 161 2.47 5.00 -6.85
CA GLN A 161 1.72 5.95 -6.04
C GLN A 161 1.36 7.17 -6.89
N ARG A 162 0.12 7.22 -7.39
CA ARG A 162 -0.42 8.43 -8.00
C ARG A 162 -1.09 9.30 -6.96
N ALA A 163 -0.36 10.31 -6.50
CA ALA A 163 -1.03 11.48 -5.96
C ALA A 163 -1.51 12.31 -7.15
N HIS A 164 -2.83 12.47 -7.32
CA HIS A 164 -3.38 13.47 -8.23
C HIS A 164 -2.66 14.80 -7.98
N ARG A 165 -2.28 15.51 -9.06
CA ARG A 165 -1.60 16.80 -9.02
C ARG A 165 -2.18 17.65 -7.88
N LEU A 166 -1.33 17.98 -6.93
CA LEU A 166 -1.59 18.93 -5.86
C LEU A 166 -2.27 20.18 -6.46
N TYR A 167 -3.51 20.42 -6.03
CA TYR A 167 -4.29 21.67 -6.12
C TYR A 167 -4.60 22.26 -7.51
N ASP A 168 -5.76 21.89 -8.07
CA ASP A 168 -6.55 22.82 -8.90
C ASP A 168 -7.61 23.47 -7.99
N ALA A 169 -7.51 24.78 -7.79
CA ALA A 169 -8.40 25.56 -6.93
C ALA A 169 -9.88 25.51 -7.38
N ALA A 170 -10.16 25.13 -8.63
CA ALA A 170 -11.52 24.93 -9.12
C ALA A 170 -12.16 23.63 -8.59
N ALA A 171 -11.37 22.56 -8.40
CA ALA A 171 -11.86 21.27 -7.91
C ALA A 171 -12.16 21.29 -6.39
N THR A 172 -11.52 22.20 -5.65
CA THR A 172 -11.72 22.36 -4.19
C THR A 172 -13.14 22.81 -3.84
N ARG A 173 -13.83 23.56 -4.72
CA ARG A 173 -15.23 23.96 -4.48
C ARG A 173 -16.23 22.82 -4.62
N ALA A 174 -15.95 21.83 -5.47
CA ALA A 174 -16.79 20.64 -5.59
C ALA A 174 -16.51 19.62 -4.48
N ALA A 175 -15.24 19.48 -4.06
CA ALA A 175 -14.84 18.60 -2.95
C ALA A 175 -15.27 19.13 -1.57
N ALA A 176 -15.54 20.43 -1.42
CA ALA A 176 -16.03 20.99 -0.16
C ALA A 176 -17.47 20.54 0.18
N VAL A 177 -18.25 20.06 -0.78
CA VAL A 177 -19.61 19.53 -0.56
C VAL A 177 -19.61 18.03 -0.24
N HIS A 178 -18.51 17.33 -0.54
CA HIS A 178 -18.30 15.92 -0.21
C HIS A 178 -16.92 15.77 0.44
N GLY A 179 -16.85 15.93 1.76
CA GLY A 179 -15.63 15.92 2.58
C GLY A 179 -14.77 14.65 2.45
N CYS A 180 -14.11 14.49 1.30
CA CYS A 180 -13.36 13.32 0.93
C CYS A 180 -11.95 13.78 0.53
N CYS A 181 -11.04 13.76 1.50
CA CYS A 181 -9.62 13.71 1.17
C CYS A 181 -9.38 12.40 0.41
N HIS A 182 -9.29 12.49 -0.92
CA HIS A 182 -9.08 11.34 -1.79
C HIS A 182 -7.84 10.58 -1.34
N ALA A 183 -8.02 9.30 -0.98
CA ALA A 183 -6.91 8.37 -0.90
C ALA A 183 -6.17 8.36 -2.25
N PRO A 184 -4.83 8.31 -2.27
CA PRO A 184 -4.10 8.18 -3.51
C PRO A 184 -4.56 6.90 -4.23
N GLU A 185 -4.86 7.00 -5.52
CA GLU A 185 -5.16 5.82 -6.33
C GLU A 185 -3.88 4.98 -6.43
N VAL A 186 -3.95 3.74 -5.94
CA VAL A 186 -2.83 2.80 -5.95
C VAL A 186 -2.99 1.90 -7.18
N ALA A 187 -2.20 2.15 -8.22
CA ALA A 187 -2.12 1.27 -9.37
C ALA A 187 -0.99 0.25 -9.15
N VAL A 188 -1.34 -1.05 -9.15
CA VAL A 188 -0.36 -2.14 -9.04
C VAL A 188 -0.08 -2.72 -10.43
N ARG A 189 1.18 -2.77 -10.83
CA ARG A 189 1.62 -3.33 -12.13
C ARG A 189 2.57 -4.51 -11.90
N HIS A 190 2.36 -5.58 -12.64
CA HIS A 190 3.23 -6.77 -12.60
C HIS A 190 4.24 -6.70 -13.74
N ALA A 191 5.54 -6.78 -13.44
CA ALA A 191 6.61 -6.62 -14.42
C ALA A 191 6.75 -7.82 -15.38
N ALA A 192 6.27 -9.02 -15.00
CA ALA A 192 6.48 -10.23 -15.80
C ALA A 192 5.55 -10.40 -17.02
N ALA A 193 4.80 -9.36 -17.42
CA ALA A 193 3.99 -9.38 -18.64
C ALA A 193 4.53 -8.48 -19.78
N ASP A 194 5.54 -7.64 -19.53
CA ASP A 194 5.93 -6.57 -20.46
C ASP A 194 7.34 -6.73 -21.08
N ALA A 195 7.86 -7.97 -21.12
CA ALA A 195 8.96 -8.29 -22.02
C ALA A 195 8.36 -8.86 -23.32
N CYS A 196 8.29 -8.03 -24.37
CA CYS A 196 8.05 -8.38 -25.79
C CYS A 196 6.68 -8.01 -26.46
N GLN A 197 6.00 -6.93 -26.08
CA GLN A 197 5.03 -6.26 -26.98
C GLN A 197 5.22 -4.72 -26.94
N ALA A 198 6.06 -4.18 -27.81
CA ALA A 198 5.67 -3.63 -29.12
C ALA A 198 5.01 -2.23 -29.06
N ARG A 199 5.83 -1.22 -29.40
CA ARG A 199 5.51 -0.02 -30.19
C ARG A 199 4.20 0.74 -29.84
N HIS A 200 4.35 1.86 -29.15
CA HIS A 200 3.67 3.14 -29.40
C HIS A 200 2.12 3.26 -29.53
N ALA A 201 1.29 2.22 -29.35
CA ALA A 201 -0.15 2.32 -29.64
C ALA A 201 -1.10 2.38 -28.43
N VAL A 202 -0.77 1.82 -27.27
CA VAL A 202 -1.75 1.67 -26.15
C VAL A 202 -1.98 2.97 -25.36
N PHE A 203 -1.04 3.94 -25.42
CA PHE A 203 -1.21 5.23 -24.73
C PHE A 203 -2.29 6.13 -25.39
N ARG A 204 -2.63 5.90 -26.68
CA ARG A 204 -3.69 6.68 -27.36
C ARG A 204 -5.10 6.16 -27.10
N GLU A 205 -5.28 4.87 -26.81
CA GLU A 205 -6.61 4.30 -26.56
C GLU A 205 -7.13 4.67 -25.16
N LEU A 206 -6.26 4.67 -24.15
CA LEU A 206 -6.64 5.05 -22.78
C LEU A 206 -6.91 6.56 -22.61
N VAL A 207 -6.34 7.41 -23.46
CA VAL A 207 -6.64 8.86 -23.47
C VAL A 207 -7.93 9.18 -24.23
N ARG A 208 -8.37 8.33 -25.18
CA ARG A 208 -9.69 8.46 -25.83
C ARG A 208 -10.83 7.91 -24.98
N ALA A 209 -10.59 6.86 -24.18
CA ALA A 209 -11.59 6.30 -23.28
C ALA A 209 -11.94 7.22 -22.09
N ALA A 210 -11.08 8.20 -21.78
CA ALA A 210 -11.32 9.19 -20.72
C ALA A 210 -12.05 10.47 -21.20
N GLY A 211 -12.56 10.49 -22.43
CA GLY A 211 -13.34 11.61 -22.99
C GLY A 211 -14.49 11.13 -23.86
N GLY A 212 -15.66 10.89 -23.26
CA GLY A 212 -16.90 10.59 -23.98
C GLY A 212 -18.00 10.10 -23.04
N ALA A 213 -19.17 10.72 -23.15
CA ALA A 213 -20.34 10.57 -22.30
C ALA A 213 -20.99 9.15 -22.28
N ASP A 214 -21.84 8.99 -21.27
CA ASP A 214 -22.98 8.05 -21.14
C ASP A 214 -22.70 6.55 -20.91
N PHE A 215 -22.89 6.08 -19.67
CA PHE A 215 -23.22 4.68 -19.38
C PHE A 215 -24.11 4.54 -18.13
N PHE A 216 -25.43 4.66 -18.33
CA PHE A 216 -26.43 3.87 -17.57
C PHE A 216 -27.18 3.02 -18.60
N PRO A 217 -27.03 1.68 -18.60
CA PRO A 217 -28.00 0.82 -19.25
C PRO A 217 -29.06 0.44 -18.20
N HIS A 218 -30.22 1.08 -18.26
CA HIS A 218 -31.45 0.46 -17.75
C HIS A 218 -31.82 -0.68 -18.70
N GLY A 219 -31.94 -1.89 -18.17
CA GLY A 219 -32.40 -3.08 -18.88
C GLY A 219 -33.35 -3.91 -18.04
N GLN A 220 -34.64 -3.57 -18.14
CA GLN A 220 -35.82 -4.45 -18.12
C GLN A 220 -36.04 -5.46 -16.98
N SER A 221 -37.10 -5.19 -16.21
CA SER A 221 -38.31 -6.03 -16.16
C SER A 221 -39.53 -5.15 -15.92
#